data_AF-A0A2G9TT28-F1
#
_entry.id   AF-A0A2G9TT28-F1
#
_cell.length_a   1.000
_cell.length_b   1.000
_cell.length_c   1.000
_cell.angle_alpha   90.00
_cell.angle_beta   90.00
_cell.angle_gamma   90.00
#
_symmetry.space_group_name_H-M   'P 1'
#
loop_
_entity.id
_entity.type
_entity.pdbx_description
1 polymer ?
#
loop_
_entity_poly.entity_id
_entity_poly.type
_entity_poly.pdbx_seq_one_letter_code
_entity_poly.pdbx_strand_id
1 'polypeptide(L)'
;MDMQTARDGVKCVSLYQRSANCSECDANAHCDEGMCKCNVGYFGNGLCCVPDPRDCVHFSGVCNPDATCDRDERVCKCNAGEEMSD
;
A
#
# COMPACT_ATOMS: atom_id res chain seq x y z
N MET A 1 19.71 -18.62 -0.46
CA MET A 1 19.43 -17.41 -1.26
C MET A 1 17.95 -17.14 -1.11
N ASP A 2 17.62 -16.23 -0.20
CA ASP A 2 16.32 -16.13 0.46
C ASP A 2 15.22 -15.62 -0.49
N MET A 3 14.26 -16.50 -0.82
CA MET A 3 13.13 -16.17 -1.68
C MET A 3 12.09 -15.40 -0.86
N GLN A 4 12.26 -14.08 -0.80
CA GLN A 4 11.33 -13.14 -0.17
C GLN A 4 9.97 -13.21 -0.91
N THR A 5 9.11 -14.08 -0.41
CA THR A 5 7.77 -14.33 -0.93
C THR A 5 6.80 -13.49 -0.10
N ALA A 6 6.02 -12.61 -0.73
CA ALA A 6 4.87 -12.01 -0.05
C ALA A 6 3.79 -13.08 0.09
N ARG A 7 3.16 -13.12 1.26
CA ARG A 7 2.09 -14.07 1.57
C ARG A 7 0.87 -13.30 2.06
N ASP A 8 -0.12 -13.19 1.17
CA ASP A 8 -1.47 -12.73 1.51
C ASP A 8 -2.32 -13.89 2.05
N GLY A 9 -1.70 -15.07 2.25
CA GLY A 9 -2.36 -16.31 2.65
C GLY A 9 -3.01 -17.11 1.51
N VAL A 10 -3.11 -16.54 0.30
CA VAL A 10 -3.81 -17.14 -0.86
C VAL A 10 -2.89 -17.40 -2.06
N LYS A 11 -1.83 -16.61 -2.25
CA LYS A 11 -0.84 -16.77 -3.32
C LYS A 11 0.58 -16.59 -2.81
N CYS A 12 1.51 -17.32 -3.41
CA CYS A 12 2.95 -17.15 -3.22
C CYS A 12 3.50 -16.47 -4.47
N VAL A 13 3.90 -15.21 -4.35
CA VAL A 13 4.59 -14.49 -5.43
C VAL A 13 5.90 -13.90 -4.93
N SER A 14 6.90 -13.85 -5.81
CA SER A 14 8.16 -13.17 -5.50
C SER A 14 7.91 -11.67 -5.39
N LEU A 15 8.36 -11.06 -4.29
CA LEU A 15 8.25 -9.62 -4.08
C LEU A 15 8.97 -8.77 -5.15
N TYR A 16 9.89 -9.38 -5.90
CA TYR A 16 10.66 -8.70 -6.94
C TYR A 16 10.11 -8.95 -8.35
N GLN A 17 9.24 -9.96 -8.54
CA GLN A 17 8.64 -10.24 -9.83
C GLN A 17 7.51 -9.24 -10.09
N ARG A 18 7.58 -8.58 -11.25
CA ARG A 18 6.49 -7.80 -11.81
C ARG A 18 6.04 -8.44 -13.11
N SER A 19 4.77 -8.31 -13.48
CA SER A 19 4.28 -8.74 -14.79
C SER A 19 4.17 -7.55 -15.73
N ALA A 20 4.65 -7.77 -16.96
CA ALA A 20 4.43 -6.87 -18.09
C ALA A 20 3.11 -7.18 -18.84
N ASN A 21 2.35 -8.17 -18.35
CA ASN A 21 1.04 -8.53 -18.89
C ASN A 21 -0.05 -7.89 -18.05
N CYS A 22 -0.69 -6.85 -18.59
CA CYS A 22 -1.76 -6.11 -17.92
C CYS A 22 -2.95 -6.99 -17.47
N SER A 23 -3.13 -8.16 -18.07
CA SER A 23 -4.23 -9.07 -17.73
C SER A 23 -3.99 -9.86 -16.43
N GLU A 24 -2.76 -9.84 -15.92
CA GLU A 24 -2.34 -10.58 -14.73
C GLU A 24 -2.25 -9.70 -13.47
N CYS A 25 -2.50 -8.39 -13.59
CA CYS A 25 -2.41 -7.48 -12.46
C CYS A 25 -3.36 -7.89 -11.34
N ASP A 26 -2.94 -7.64 -10.10
CA ASP A 26 -3.80 -7.81 -8.93
C ASP A 26 -5.08 -6.96 -9.07
N ALA A 27 -6.17 -7.37 -8.42
CA ALA A 27 -7.41 -6.61 -8.41
C ALA A 27 -7.24 -5.20 -7.82
N ASN A 28 -6.25 -5.00 -6.95
CA ASN A 28 -5.88 -3.71 -6.38
C ASN A 28 -4.68 -3.07 -7.11
N ALA A 29 -4.44 -3.43 -8.37
CA ALA A 29 -3.46 -2.83 -9.25
C ALA A 29 -4.11 -2.32 -10.54
N HIS A 30 -3.38 -1.44 -11.25
CA HIS A 30 -3.69 -1.05 -12.62
C HIS A 30 -2.45 -1.26 -13.48
N CYS A 31 -2.67 -1.36 -14.79
CA CYS A 31 -1.56 -1.42 -15.73
C CYS A 31 -1.15 -0.01 -16.12
N ASP A 32 0.13 0.31 -15.95
CA ASP A 32 0.72 1.58 -16.33
C ASP A 32 2.00 1.34 -17.12
N GLU A 33 2.06 1.88 -18.35
CA GLU A 33 3.15 1.64 -19.32
C GLU A 33 3.49 0.15 -19.51
N GLY A 34 2.45 -0.71 -19.50
CA GLY A 34 2.60 -2.15 -19.66
C GLY A 34 3.06 -2.88 -18.40
N MET A 35 3.21 -2.22 -17.25
CA MET A 35 3.61 -2.84 -15.99
C MET A 35 2.50 -2.70 -14.94
N CYS A 36 2.24 -3.76 -14.19
CA CYS A 36 1.30 -3.67 -13.07
C CYS A 36 1.86 -2.77 -11.96
N LYS A 37 1.05 -1.80 -11.51
CA LYS A 37 1.34 -0.92 -10.37
C LYS A 37 0.18 -0.99 -9.39
N CYS A 38 0.47 -1.15 -8.10
CA CYS A 38 -0.55 -1.13 -7.07
C CYS A 38 -1.27 0.22 -7.07
N ASN A 39 -2.57 0.18 -6.81
CA ASN A 39 -3.40 1.38 -6.67
C ASN A 39 -2.97 2.17 -5.43
N VAL A 40 -3.33 3.45 -5.39
CA VAL A 40 -3.07 4.33 -4.25
C VAL A 40 -3.60 3.70 -2.96
N GLY A 41 -2.76 3.68 -1.92
CA GLY A 41 -3.05 3.05 -0.63
C GLY A 41 -2.74 1.56 -0.53
N TYR A 42 -2.16 0.98 -1.58
CA TYR A 42 -1.67 -0.39 -1.61
C TYR A 42 -0.18 -0.41 -1.93
N PHE A 43 0.55 -1.36 -1.37
CA PHE A 43 1.95 -1.61 -1.68
C PHE A 43 2.17 -3.06 -2.12
N GLY A 44 3.22 -3.28 -2.90
CA GLY A 44 3.56 -4.60 -3.44
C GLY A 44 4.19 -4.52 -4.82
N ASN A 45 4.11 -5.61 -5.56
CA ASN A 45 4.78 -5.78 -6.85
C ASN A 45 3.83 -5.64 -8.06
N GLY A 46 2.57 -5.25 -7.84
CA GLY A 46 1.54 -5.15 -8.88
C GLY A 46 0.83 -6.47 -9.21
N LEU A 47 1.42 -7.62 -8.87
CA LEU A 47 0.79 -8.95 -8.95
C LEU A 47 0.16 -9.40 -7.62
N CYS A 48 0.59 -8.76 -6.54
CA CYS A 48 0.13 -8.90 -5.18
C CYS A 48 0.23 -7.51 -4.57
N CYS A 49 -0.92 -6.94 -4.22
CA CYS A 49 -1.06 -5.61 -3.68
C CYS A 49 -1.86 -5.72 -2.40
N VAL A 50 -1.21 -5.38 -1.28
CA VAL A 50 -1.82 -5.39 0.04
C VAL A 50 -2.02 -3.95 0.52
N PRO A 51 -3.06 -3.67 1.33
CA PRO A 51 -3.25 -2.33 1.89
C PRO A 51 -1.99 -1.88 2.63
N ASP A 52 -1.53 -0.66 2.38
CA ASP A 52 -0.36 -0.10 3.06
C ASP A 52 -0.64 0.02 4.57
N PRO A 53 0.14 -0.61 5.45
CA PRO A 53 -0.10 -0.61 6.89
C PRO A 53 0.02 0.79 7.52
N ARG A 54 0.58 1.77 6.81
CA ARG A 54 0.67 3.17 7.25
C ARG A 54 -0.47 4.04 6.74
N ASP A 55 -1.31 3.48 5.87
CA ASP A 55 -2.41 4.19 5.23
C ASP A 55 -3.57 4.37 6.20
N CYS A 56 -3.81 5.62 6.60
CA CYS A 56 -4.85 5.93 7.56
C CYS A 56 -6.28 5.82 7.01
N VAL A 57 -6.46 5.72 5.69
CA VAL A 57 -7.77 5.53 5.07
C VAL A 57 -8.19 4.06 5.15
N HIS A 58 -7.27 3.12 4.96
CA HIS A 58 -7.51 1.69 5.20
C HIS A 58 -7.50 1.35 6.69
N PHE A 59 -6.61 1.97 7.45
CA PHE A 59 -6.40 1.68 8.87
C PHE A 59 -6.54 2.95 9.71
N SER A 60 -7.77 3.31 10.05
CA SER A 60 -8.09 4.53 10.80
C SER A 60 -7.43 4.64 12.17
N GLY A 61 -6.98 3.51 12.75
CA GLY A 61 -6.27 3.46 14.03
C GLY A 61 -4.76 3.74 13.96
N VAL A 62 -4.20 3.99 12.77
CA VAL A 62 -2.77 4.27 12.60
C VAL A 62 -2.41 5.69 13.02
N CYS A 63 -3.37 6.62 12.96
CA CYS A 63 -3.15 7.98 13.43
C CYS A 63 -3.13 8.05 14.95
N ASN A 64 -2.31 8.97 15.46
CA ASN A 64 -2.38 9.39 16.85
C ASN A 64 -3.81 9.90 17.17
N PRO A 65 -4.34 9.70 18.39
CA PRO A 65 -5.64 10.25 18.80
C PRO A 65 -5.80 11.76 18.55
N ASP A 66 -4.70 12.52 18.60
CA ASP A 66 -4.66 13.97 18.39
C ASP A 66 -4.29 14.34 16.93
N ALA A 67 -4.44 13.40 16.00
CA ALA A 67 -4.27 13.61 14.57
C ALA A 67 -5.50 13.15 13.78
N THR A 68 -5.75 13.81 12.65
CA THR A 68 -6.80 13.44 11.70
C THR A 68 -6.18 12.88 10.44
N CYS A 69 -6.78 11.83 9.87
CA CYS A 69 -6.37 11.31 8.57
C CYS A 69 -6.74 12.31 7.47
N ASP A 70 -5.75 12.88 6.80
CA ASP A 70 -5.96 13.52 5.50
C ASP A 70 -6.24 12.42 4.47
N ARG A 71 -7.45 12.40 3.92
CA ARG A 71 -7.86 11.31 3.02
C ARG A 71 -7.33 11.47 1.60
N ASP A 72 -6.94 12.68 1.20
CA ASP A 72 -6.42 12.97 -0.13
C ASP A 72 -4.92 12.63 -0.20
N GLU A 73 -4.17 13.05 0.82
CA GLU A 73 -2.75 12.73 0.96
C GLU A 73 -2.52 11.37 1.62
N ARG A 74 -3.54 10.81 2.29
CA ARG A 74 -3.51 9.51 3.00
C ARG A 74 -2.46 9.46 4.12
N VAL A 75 -2.22 10.61 4.73
CA VAL A 75 -1.28 10.80 5.84
C VAL A 75 -2.01 11.34 7.07
N CYS A 76 -1.54 10.97 8.25
CA CYS A 76 -2.03 11.54 9.49
C CYS A 76 -1.48 12.97 9.65
N LYS A 77 -2.38 13.95 9.78
CA LYS A 77 -2.04 15.35 10.08
C LYS A 77 -2.41 15.67 11.52
N CYS A 78 -1.47 16.21 12.28
CA CYS A 78 -1.71 16.67 13.65
C CYS A 78 -2.84 17.71 13.67
N ASN A 79 -3.70 17.63 14.69
CA ASN A 79 -4.71 18.66 14.91
C ASN A 79 -4.01 19.99 15.30
N ALA A 80 -4.67 21.11 15.04
CA ALA A 80 -4.06 22.43 15.28
C ALA A 80 -3.71 22.62 16.76
N GLY A 81 -2.45 23.00 17.03
CA GLY A 81 -1.91 23.17 18.38
C GLY A 81 -1.05 22.00 18.88
N GLU A 82 -1.01 20.89 18.14
CA GLU A 82 -0.19 19.72 18.45
C GLU A 82 1.09 19.71 17.60
N GLU A 83 2.24 19.46 18.22
CA GLU A 83 3.52 19.29 17.51
C GLU A 83 3.90 17.81 17.42
N MET A 84 4.45 17.42 16.27
CA MET A 84 4.98 16.07 16.06
C MET A 84 6.30 15.97 16.82
N SER A 85 6.32 15.27 17.95
CA SER A 85 7.56 15.01 18.68
C SER A 85 8.33 13.85 18.01
N ASP A 86 9.53 14.12 17.53
CA ASP A 86 10.48 13.14 16.97
C ASP A 86 11.02 12.13 18.01
#